data_AF-A0A3A5MAM8-F1
#
_entry.id   AF-A0A3A5MAM8-F1
#
_cell.length_a   1.000
_cell.length_b   1.000
_cell.length_c   1.000
_cell.angle_alpha   90.00
_cell.angle_beta   90.00
_cell.angle_gamma   90.00
#
_symmetry.space_group_name_H-M   'P 1'
#
loop_
_entity.id
_entity.type
_entity.pdbx_description
1 polymer ?
#
loop_
_entity_poly.entity_id
_entity_poly.type
_entity_poly.pdbx_seq_one_letter_code
_entity_poly.pdbx_strand_id
1 'polypeptide(L)'
;MFELFVEALAIGAGVLATLGAGTGIAGWLVVRKVRRSRIIERTRDRGMLAARAYAPDRLTREPARLIGDLNRSSRATHLALSEATAQGRPVGDLPRAAAEIDQAAASLGNLLRAADREPNRALKQEWTADLAAQAGALDELSADLRRCLLQTSRSIDTRQLDQATNRLRTEISAMTIWRDSYGNR
;
A
#
# COMPACT_ATOMS: atom_id res chain seq x y z
N MET A 1 27.00 46.11 41.06
CA MET A 1 26.05 46.16 39.92
C MET A 1 26.47 45.27 38.75
N PHE A 2 27.75 45.22 38.38
CA PHE A 2 28.23 44.40 37.26
C PHE A 2 28.07 42.89 37.47
N GLU A 3 28.32 42.37 38.68
CA GLU A 3 28.15 40.94 39.00
C GLU A 3 26.71 40.44 38.83
N LEU A 4 25.72 41.21 39.31
CA LEU A 4 24.29 40.87 39.17
C LEU A 4 23.84 40.81 37.69
N PHE A 5 24.47 41.61 36.83
CA PHE A 5 24.14 41.64 35.39
C PHE A 5 24.70 40.41 34.67
N VAL A 6 25.91 39.96 35.05
CA VAL A 6 26.54 38.77 34.49
C VAL A 6 25.80 37.50 34.92
N GLU A 7 25.34 37.45 36.18
CA GLU A 7 24.60 36.31 36.71
C GLU A 7 23.21 36.17 36.06
N ALA A 8 22.49 37.29 35.88
CA ALA A 8 21.21 37.31 35.16
C ALA A 8 21.35 36.88 33.68
N LEU A 9 22.44 37.28 33.01
CA LEU A 9 22.71 36.91 31.62
C LEU A 9 23.09 35.43 31.48
N ALA A 10 23.84 34.88 32.44
CA ALA A 10 24.19 33.46 32.48
C ALA A 10 22.96 32.57 32.69
N ILE A 11 22.06 32.95 33.61
CA ILE A 11 20.80 32.22 33.85
C ILE A 11 19.88 32.32 32.63
N GLY A 12 19.75 33.51 32.02
CA GLY A 12 18.95 33.71 30.80
C GLY A 12 19.46 32.89 29.62
N ALA A 13 20.78 32.83 29.41
CA ALA A 13 21.41 32.02 28.38
C ALA A 13 21.22 30.51 28.62
N GLY A 14 21.30 30.05 29.88
CA GLY A 14 21.06 28.66 30.25
C GLY A 14 19.62 28.20 30.00
N VAL A 15 18.63 29.05 30.30
CA VAL A 15 17.20 28.75 30.05
C VAL A 15 16.89 28.73 28.54
N LEU A 16 17.46 29.65 27.77
CA LEU A 16 17.31 29.65 26.30
C LEU A 16 18.00 28.44 25.64
N ALA A 17 19.18 28.05 26.12
CA ALA A 17 19.90 26.89 25.61
C ALA A 17 19.17 25.57 25.90
N THR A 18 18.59 25.43 27.10
CA THR A 18 17.83 24.23 27.48
C THR A 18 16.49 24.12 26.74
N LEU A 19 15.79 25.25 26.52
CA LEU A 19 14.57 25.28 25.69
C LEU A 19 14.86 25.00 24.21
N GLY A 20 15.95 25.55 23.67
CA GLY A 20 16.40 25.30 22.29
C GLY A 20 16.84 23.85 22.07
N ALA A 21 17.56 23.26 23.03
CA ALA A 21 17.96 21.86 22.97
C ALA A 21 16.77 20.90 23.11
N GLY A 22 15.83 21.18 24.02
CA GLY A 22 14.63 20.38 24.23
C GLY A 22 13.71 20.34 23.00
N THR A 23 13.51 21.48 22.35
CA THR A 23 12.73 21.57 21.10
C THR A 23 13.44 20.91 19.92
N GLY A 24 14.76 21.04 19.81
CA GLY A 24 15.56 20.36 18.80
C GLY A 24 15.49 18.83 18.92
N ILE A 25 15.59 18.29 20.13
CA ILE A 25 15.51 16.85 20.40
C ILE A 25 14.09 16.33 20.18
N ALA A 26 13.06 17.06 20.63
CA ALA A 26 11.67 16.68 20.38
C ALA A 26 11.34 16.69 18.88
N GLY A 27 11.77 17.73 18.15
CA GLY A 27 11.64 17.82 16.70
C GLY A 27 12.38 16.69 15.99
N TRP A 28 13.62 16.39 16.40
CA TRP A 28 14.39 15.28 15.83
C TRP A 28 13.78 13.92 16.15
N LEU A 29 13.24 13.70 17.35
CA LEU A 29 12.55 12.45 17.69
C LEU A 29 11.24 12.31 16.93
N VAL A 30 10.48 13.40 16.72
CA VAL A 30 9.31 13.40 15.86
C VAL A 30 9.72 13.11 14.42
N VAL A 31 10.70 13.80 13.85
CA VAL A 31 11.19 13.56 12.49
C VAL A 31 11.76 12.14 12.34
N ARG A 32 12.52 11.65 13.32
CA ARG A 32 13.08 10.28 13.33
C ARG A 32 11.98 9.24 13.45
N LYS A 33 10.95 9.49 14.28
CA LYS A 33 9.78 8.60 14.41
C LYS A 33 8.89 8.68 13.18
N VAL A 34 8.69 9.84 12.57
CA VAL A 34 7.97 10.07 11.31
C VAL A 34 8.70 9.37 10.16
N ARG A 35 10.02 9.51 10.06
CA ARG A 35 10.88 8.87 9.03
C ARG A 35 10.99 7.35 9.22
N ARG A 36 10.87 6.85 10.45
CA ARG A 36 10.84 5.40 10.77
C ARG A 36 9.43 4.79 10.69
N SER A 37 8.38 5.60 10.73
CA SER A 37 6.99 5.13 10.71
C SER A 37 6.43 5.17 9.30
N ARG A 38 6.34 3.99 8.65
CA ARG A 38 5.61 3.75 7.39
C ARG A 38 4.13 4.16 7.42
N ILE A 39 3.60 4.58 8.57
CA ILE A 39 2.20 4.97 8.79
C ILE A 39 1.90 6.37 8.22
N ILE A 40 2.83 7.32 8.33
CA ILE A 40 2.62 8.70 7.87
C ILE A 40 2.82 8.80 6.35
N GLU A 41 3.78 8.05 5.81
CA GLU A 41 3.99 7.88 4.37
C GLU A 41 2.72 7.33 3.69
N ARG A 42 2.09 6.30 4.28
CA ARG A 42 0.79 5.77 3.83
C ARG A 42 -0.35 6.78 3.86
N THR A 43 -0.31 7.78 4.74
CA THR A 43 -1.40 8.77 4.88
C THR A 43 -1.21 9.95 3.93
N ARG A 44 0.05 10.40 3.74
CA ARG A 44 0.41 11.42 2.76
C ARG A 44 0.22 10.94 1.32
N ASP A 45 0.58 9.68 1.05
CA ASP A 45 0.37 9.06 -0.26
C ASP A 45 -1.13 8.96 -0.59
N ARG A 46 -1.99 8.58 0.37
CA ARG A 46 -3.44 8.53 0.15
C ARG A 46 -4.04 9.89 -0.22
N GLY A 47 -3.61 10.96 0.45
CA GLY A 47 -4.08 12.32 0.15
C GLY A 47 -3.60 12.83 -1.20
N MET A 48 -2.34 12.57 -1.56
CA MET A 48 -1.76 13.02 -2.82
C MET A 48 -2.26 12.20 -4.02
N LEU A 49 -2.49 10.89 -3.84
CA LEU A 49 -3.08 10.03 -4.87
C LEU A 49 -4.55 10.38 -5.13
N ALA A 50 -5.33 10.71 -4.10
CA ALA A 50 -6.71 11.16 -4.26
C ALA A 50 -6.78 12.48 -5.05
N ALA A 51 -5.91 13.45 -4.77
CA ALA A 51 -5.84 14.69 -5.53
C ALA A 51 -5.39 14.47 -6.99
N ARG A 52 -4.43 13.56 -7.23
CA ARG A 52 -3.90 13.28 -8.58
C ARG A 52 -4.80 12.40 -9.43
N ALA A 53 -5.70 11.61 -8.84
CA ALA A 53 -6.74 10.87 -9.59
C ALA A 53 -7.73 11.79 -10.33
N TYR A 54 -7.77 13.08 -9.95
CA TYR A 54 -8.54 14.13 -10.64
C TYR A 54 -7.67 15.10 -11.44
N ALA A 55 -6.37 14.82 -11.60
CA ALA A 55 -5.51 15.65 -12.43
C ALA A 55 -5.98 15.61 -13.90
N PRO A 56 -5.86 16.74 -14.64
CA PRO A 56 -6.25 16.81 -16.05
C PRO A 56 -5.33 15.98 -16.96
N ASP A 57 -4.08 15.74 -16.55
CA ASP A 57 -3.12 14.96 -17.32
C ASP A 57 -3.33 13.45 -17.10
N ARG A 58 -3.70 12.76 -18.19
CA ARG A 58 -3.96 11.31 -18.20
C ARG A 58 -2.79 10.50 -17.66
N LEU A 59 -1.55 10.92 -17.94
CA LEU A 59 -0.35 10.21 -17.49
C LEU A 59 -0.13 10.27 -15.97
N THR A 60 -0.71 11.27 -15.29
CA THR A 60 -0.65 11.38 -13.82
C THR A 60 -1.88 10.79 -13.15
N ARG A 61 -3.01 10.81 -13.85
CA ARG A 61 -4.29 10.29 -13.39
C ARG A 61 -4.34 8.77 -13.39
N GLU A 62 -3.82 8.14 -14.43
CA GLU A 62 -3.94 6.71 -14.67
C GLU A 62 -3.22 5.85 -13.61
N PRO A 63 -1.95 6.14 -13.22
CA PRO A 63 -1.30 5.43 -12.11
C PRO A 63 -2.03 5.60 -10.78
N ALA A 64 -2.51 6.82 -10.48
CA ALA A 64 -3.24 7.10 -9.25
C ALA A 64 -4.58 6.35 -9.18
N ARG A 65 -5.29 6.27 -10.31
CA ARG A 65 -6.53 5.50 -10.45
C ARG A 65 -6.28 4.00 -10.22
N LEU A 66 -5.26 3.43 -10.86
CA LEU A 66 -4.90 2.02 -10.71
C LEU A 66 -4.55 1.67 -9.26
N ILE A 67 -3.76 2.52 -8.58
CA ILE A 67 -3.48 2.35 -7.15
C ILE A 67 -4.77 2.41 -6.32
N GLY A 68 -5.69 3.32 -6.64
CA GLY A 68 -7.00 3.41 -6.00
C GLY A 68 -7.84 2.15 -6.16
N ASP A 69 -7.88 1.60 -7.38
CA ASP A 69 -8.65 0.40 -7.71
C ASP A 69 -8.08 -0.85 -7.02
N LEU A 70 -6.76 -1.03 -6.99
CA LEU A 70 -6.09 -2.10 -6.23
C LEU A 70 -6.44 -2.07 -4.73
N ASN A 71 -6.39 -0.88 -4.13
CA ASN A 71 -6.75 -0.70 -2.72
C ASN A 71 -8.23 -0.99 -2.46
N ARG A 72 -9.11 -0.62 -3.40
CA ARG A 72 -10.54 -0.91 -3.31
C ARG A 72 -10.80 -2.42 -3.39
N SER A 73 -10.14 -3.10 -4.32
CA SER A 73 -10.27 -4.55 -4.51
C SER A 73 -9.79 -5.34 -3.30
N SER A 74 -8.58 -5.04 -2.80
CA SER A 74 -8.05 -5.61 -1.56
C SER A 74 -9.00 -5.41 -0.36
N ARG A 75 -9.52 -4.18 -0.18
CA ARG A 75 -10.49 -3.90 0.89
C ARG A 75 -11.78 -4.72 0.74
N ALA A 76 -12.31 -4.84 -0.48
CA ALA A 76 -13.51 -5.63 -0.74
C ALA A 76 -13.29 -7.12 -0.41
N THR A 77 -12.11 -7.66 -0.75
CA THR A 77 -11.71 -9.03 -0.42
C THR A 77 -11.61 -9.25 1.08
N HIS A 78 -11.00 -8.33 1.83
CA HIS A 78 -10.94 -8.39 3.29
C HIS A 78 -12.31 -8.34 3.95
N LEU A 79 -13.19 -7.45 3.47
CA LEU A 79 -14.56 -7.36 3.99
C LEU A 79 -15.30 -8.67 3.78
N ALA A 80 -15.24 -9.25 2.57
CA ALA A 80 -15.86 -10.54 2.27
C ALA A 80 -15.31 -11.69 3.14
N LEU A 81 -13.99 -11.74 3.37
CA LEU A 81 -13.38 -12.73 4.25
C LEU A 81 -13.79 -12.55 5.72
N SER A 82 -13.81 -11.30 6.20
CA SER A 82 -14.22 -10.99 7.57
C SER A 82 -15.69 -11.36 7.81
N GLU A 83 -16.55 -11.10 6.82
CA GLU A 83 -17.97 -11.46 6.86
C GLU A 83 -18.15 -12.99 6.84
N ALA A 84 -17.44 -13.70 5.96
CA ALA A 84 -17.48 -15.16 5.91
C ALA A 84 -17.02 -15.79 7.24
N THR A 85 -15.96 -15.25 7.84
CA THR A 85 -15.43 -15.71 9.13
C THR A 85 -16.42 -15.43 10.28
N ALA A 86 -17.01 -14.22 10.31
CA ALA A 86 -18.00 -13.86 11.33
C ALA A 86 -19.26 -14.73 11.25
N GLN A 87 -19.62 -15.21 10.07
CA GLN A 87 -20.74 -16.13 9.85
C GLN A 87 -20.37 -17.60 10.07
N GLY A 88 -19.15 -17.91 10.54
CA GLY A 88 -18.70 -19.26 10.81
C GLY A 88 -18.52 -20.13 9.56
N ARG A 89 -18.37 -19.51 8.39
CA ARG A 89 -18.19 -20.24 7.13
C ARG A 89 -16.77 -20.83 7.04
N PRO A 90 -16.59 -22.02 6.44
CA PRO A 90 -15.26 -22.57 6.22
C PRO A 90 -14.51 -21.71 5.20
N VAL A 91 -13.52 -20.95 5.67
CA VAL A 91 -12.67 -20.10 4.83
C VAL A 91 -11.37 -20.80 4.40
N GLY A 92 -10.99 -21.90 5.05
CA GLY A 92 -9.82 -22.71 4.70
C GLY A 92 -8.55 -21.86 4.51
N ASP A 93 -7.84 -22.10 3.40
CA ASP A 93 -6.61 -21.39 3.03
C ASP A 93 -6.86 -20.05 2.29
N LEU A 94 -8.11 -19.64 2.08
CA LEU A 94 -8.43 -18.38 1.37
C LEU A 94 -7.87 -17.11 2.03
N PRO A 95 -7.77 -16.98 3.38
CA PRO A 95 -7.11 -15.84 4.00
C PRO A 95 -5.63 -15.72 3.60
N ARG A 96 -4.96 -16.85 3.38
CA ARG A 96 -3.56 -16.88 2.93
C ARG A 96 -3.44 -16.44 1.48
N ALA A 97 -4.31 -16.92 0.60
CA ALA A 97 -4.35 -16.46 -0.79
C ALA A 97 -4.63 -14.94 -0.88
N ALA A 98 -5.52 -14.41 -0.03
CA ALA A 98 -5.77 -12.97 0.04
C ALA A 98 -4.54 -12.18 0.52
N ALA A 99 -3.76 -12.70 1.48
CA ALA A 99 -2.51 -12.05 1.90
C ALA A 99 -1.45 -12.03 0.79
N GLU A 100 -1.37 -13.08 -0.04
CA GLU A 100 -0.49 -13.13 -1.20
C GLU A 100 -0.92 -12.13 -2.30
N ILE A 101 -2.23 -12.01 -2.54
CA ILE A 101 -2.81 -10.98 -3.43
C ILE A 101 -2.48 -9.58 -2.91
N ASP A 102 -2.61 -9.32 -1.60
CA ASP A 102 -2.27 -8.02 -1.02
C ASP A 102 -0.79 -7.68 -1.19
N GLN A 103 0.09 -8.67 -1.03
CA GLN A 103 1.52 -8.47 -1.22
C GLN A 103 1.82 -8.12 -2.69
N ALA A 104 1.18 -8.81 -3.64
CA ALA A 104 1.28 -8.51 -5.06
C ALA A 104 0.70 -7.13 -5.41
N ALA A 105 -0.44 -6.75 -4.82
CA ALA A 105 -1.05 -5.43 -4.99
C ALA A 105 -0.15 -4.31 -4.45
N ALA A 106 0.49 -4.55 -3.30
CA ALA A 106 1.42 -3.60 -2.69
C ALA A 106 2.69 -3.42 -3.53
N SER A 107 3.25 -4.50 -4.09
CA SER A 107 4.42 -4.40 -4.97
C SER A 107 4.07 -3.68 -6.27
N LEU A 108 2.92 -3.97 -6.87
CA LEU A 108 2.45 -3.30 -8.09
C LEU A 108 2.14 -1.83 -7.83
N GLY A 109 1.55 -1.50 -6.67
CA GLY A 109 1.37 -0.12 -6.24
C GLY A 109 2.69 0.65 -6.04
N ASN A 110 3.77 -0.02 -5.62
CA ASN A 110 5.09 0.61 -5.54
C ASN A 110 5.69 0.85 -6.93
N LEU A 111 5.53 -0.09 -7.86
CA LEU A 111 5.96 0.06 -9.26
C LEU A 111 5.20 1.20 -9.95
N LEU A 112 3.88 1.32 -9.75
CA LEU A 112 3.10 2.44 -10.28
C LEU A 112 3.54 3.80 -9.72
N ARG A 113 3.93 3.86 -8.45
CA ARG A 113 4.52 5.08 -7.87
C ARG A 113 5.90 5.39 -8.44
N ALA A 114 6.69 4.37 -8.79
CA ALA A 114 7.98 4.55 -9.44
C ALA A 114 7.79 5.06 -10.89
N ALA A 115 6.88 4.45 -11.65
CA ALA A 115 6.51 4.89 -13.00
C ALA A 115 5.93 6.32 -13.01
N ASP A 116 5.17 6.73 -11.97
CA ASP A 116 4.68 8.11 -11.89
C ASP A 116 5.81 9.16 -11.78
N ARG A 117 6.97 8.78 -11.20
CA ARG A 117 8.14 9.66 -11.06
C ARG A 117 9.03 9.72 -12.31
N GLU A 118 8.76 8.88 -13.31
CA GLU A 118 9.55 8.83 -14.54
C GLU A 118 9.39 10.13 -15.35
N PRO A 119 10.47 10.87 -15.64
CA PRO A 119 10.40 12.09 -16.45
C PRO A 119 10.12 11.83 -17.93
N ASN A 120 10.51 10.67 -18.46
CA ASN A 120 10.25 10.34 -19.86
C ASN A 120 8.78 9.93 -20.08
N ARG A 121 8.02 10.76 -20.82
CA ARG A 121 6.59 10.55 -21.06
C ARG A 121 6.29 9.27 -21.85
N ALA A 122 7.15 8.88 -22.79
CA ALA A 122 6.95 7.68 -23.61
C ALA A 122 7.12 6.40 -22.76
N LEU A 123 8.22 6.33 -22.00
CA LEU A 123 8.47 5.22 -21.06
C LEU A 123 7.41 5.16 -19.98
N LYS A 124 7.00 6.31 -19.44
CA LYS A 124 5.92 6.39 -18.46
C LYS A 124 4.62 5.82 -19.01
N GLN A 125 4.28 6.09 -20.27
CA GLN A 125 3.07 5.57 -20.90
C GLN A 125 3.13 4.05 -21.09
N GLU A 126 4.24 3.55 -21.61
CA GLU A 126 4.47 2.11 -21.82
C GLU A 126 4.42 1.33 -20.49
N TRP A 127 5.20 1.75 -19.50
CA TRP A 127 5.21 1.13 -18.18
C TRP A 127 3.85 1.20 -17.48
N THR A 128 3.13 2.32 -17.61
CA THR A 128 1.80 2.44 -17.02
C THR A 128 0.80 1.49 -17.69
N ALA A 129 0.89 1.29 -19.01
CA ALA A 129 0.02 0.35 -19.73
C ALA A 129 0.28 -1.11 -19.31
N ASP A 130 1.54 -1.51 -19.19
CA ASP A 130 1.91 -2.86 -18.75
C ASP A 130 1.48 -3.12 -17.30
N LEU A 131 1.69 -2.14 -16.42
CA LEU A 131 1.24 -2.22 -15.03
C LEU A 131 -0.29 -2.19 -14.93
N ALA A 132 -1.00 -1.53 -15.85
CA ALA A 132 -2.45 -1.56 -15.91
C ALA A 132 -2.99 -2.95 -16.25
N ALA A 133 -2.37 -3.64 -17.22
CA ALA A 133 -2.74 -5.02 -17.56
C ALA A 133 -2.54 -5.97 -16.37
N GLN A 134 -1.43 -5.83 -15.65
CA GLN A 134 -1.15 -6.63 -14.44
C GLN A 134 -2.13 -6.30 -13.30
N ALA A 135 -2.49 -5.03 -13.13
CA ALA A 135 -3.48 -4.63 -12.13
C ALA A 135 -4.88 -5.20 -12.44
N GLY A 136 -5.26 -5.26 -13.72
CA GLY A 136 -6.49 -5.89 -14.17
C GLY A 136 -6.54 -7.39 -13.86
N ALA A 137 -5.45 -8.12 -14.18
CA ALA A 137 -5.35 -9.54 -13.86
C ALA A 137 -5.41 -9.82 -12.35
N LEU A 138 -4.82 -8.97 -11.51
CA LEU A 138 -4.91 -9.11 -10.06
C LEU A 138 -6.32 -8.82 -9.51
N ASP A 139 -7.05 -7.87 -10.11
CA ASP A 139 -8.45 -7.61 -9.76
C ASP A 139 -9.36 -8.80 -10.13
N GLU A 140 -9.09 -9.45 -11.27
CA GLU A 140 -9.79 -10.66 -11.70
C GLU A 140 -9.57 -11.82 -10.72
N LEU A 141 -8.32 -12.08 -10.30
CA LEU A 141 -8.00 -13.06 -9.26
C LEU A 141 -8.70 -12.74 -7.92
N SER A 142 -8.75 -11.46 -7.56
CA SER A 142 -9.44 -10.99 -6.36
C SER A 142 -10.97 -11.17 -6.47
N ALA A 143 -11.52 -11.03 -7.68
CA ALA A 143 -12.93 -11.30 -7.96
C ALA A 143 -13.23 -12.81 -7.89
N ASP A 144 -12.35 -13.65 -8.40
CA ASP A 144 -12.48 -15.11 -8.33
C ASP A 144 -12.42 -15.62 -6.89
N LEU A 145 -11.52 -15.11 -6.06
CA LEU A 145 -11.49 -15.42 -4.63
C LEU A 145 -12.84 -15.08 -3.96
N ARG A 146 -13.38 -13.89 -4.25
CA ARG A 146 -14.70 -13.48 -3.73
C ARG A 146 -15.83 -14.38 -4.25
N ARG A 147 -15.79 -14.80 -5.52
CA ARG A 147 -16.76 -15.76 -6.09
C ARG A 147 -16.65 -17.11 -5.39
N CYS A 148 -15.45 -17.60 -5.13
CA CYS A 148 -15.24 -18.83 -4.36
C CYS A 148 -15.85 -18.73 -2.97
N LEU A 149 -15.60 -17.64 -2.23
CA LEU A 149 -16.22 -17.41 -0.91
C LEU A 149 -17.76 -17.44 -0.95
N LEU A 150 -18.35 -16.85 -2.00
CA LEU A 150 -19.80 -16.87 -2.19
C LEU A 150 -20.30 -18.27 -2.56
N GLN A 151 -19.57 -19.03 -3.37
CA GLN A 151 -19.93 -20.40 -3.76
C GLN A 151 -19.81 -21.39 -2.59
N THR A 152 -18.77 -21.28 -1.76
CA THR A 152 -18.57 -22.11 -0.56
C THR A 152 -19.68 -21.92 0.47
N SER A 153 -20.33 -20.74 0.50
CA SER A 153 -21.53 -20.56 1.33
C SER A 153 -22.71 -21.44 0.90
N ARG A 154 -22.70 -21.92 -0.36
CA ARG A 154 -23.73 -22.77 -0.95
C ARG A 154 -23.32 -24.25 -0.99
N SER A 155 -22.02 -24.56 -1.01
CA SER A 155 -21.50 -25.94 -0.98
C SER A 155 -20.59 -26.16 0.22
N ILE A 156 -20.99 -27.07 1.12
CA ILE A 156 -20.17 -27.55 2.25
C ILE A 156 -19.12 -28.55 1.71
N ASP A 157 -18.31 -28.17 0.73
CA ASP A 157 -17.28 -29.05 0.19
C ASP A 157 -15.90 -28.40 0.29
N THR A 158 -15.21 -28.73 1.38
CA THR A 158 -13.88 -28.20 1.72
C THR A 158 -12.82 -28.61 0.70
N ARG A 159 -12.98 -29.72 -0.02
CA ARG A 159 -12.01 -30.13 -1.06
C ARG A 159 -12.03 -29.24 -2.29
N GLN A 160 -13.21 -28.74 -2.68
CA GLN A 160 -13.33 -27.80 -3.80
C GLN A 160 -12.69 -26.46 -3.45
N LEU A 161 -12.80 -26.04 -2.19
CA LEU A 161 -12.14 -24.85 -1.65
C LEU A 161 -10.61 -24.95 -1.77
N ASP A 162 -10.04 -26.09 -1.36
CA ASP A 162 -8.60 -26.31 -1.41
C ASP A 162 -8.08 -26.34 -2.85
N GLN A 163 -8.81 -26.98 -3.77
CA GLN A 163 -8.46 -26.98 -5.20
C GLN A 163 -8.51 -25.58 -5.82
N ALA A 164 -9.56 -24.81 -5.55
CA ALA A 164 -9.68 -23.43 -6.04
C ALA A 164 -8.55 -22.54 -5.47
N THR A 165 -8.24 -22.71 -4.19
CA THR A 165 -7.16 -21.97 -3.53
C THR A 165 -5.80 -22.30 -4.14
N ASN A 166 -5.51 -23.58 -4.38
CA ASN A 166 -4.26 -24.03 -5.02
C ASN A 166 -4.12 -23.51 -6.46
N ARG A 167 -5.24 -23.48 -7.21
CA ARG A 167 -5.26 -22.89 -8.55
C ARG A 167 -4.92 -21.40 -8.51
N LEU A 168 -5.62 -20.62 -7.67
CA LEU A 168 -5.36 -19.18 -7.52
C LEU A 168 -3.89 -18.92 -7.13
N ARG A 169 -3.33 -19.73 -6.23
CA ARG A 169 -1.93 -19.61 -5.82
C ARG A 169 -0.95 -19.86 -6.96
N THR A 170 -1.26 -20.84 -7.80
CA THR A 170 -0.44 -21.16 -8.98
C THR A 170 -0.48 -20.01 -9.99
N GLU A 171 -1.65 -19.41 -10.22
CA GLU A 171 -1.82 -18.26 -11.10
C GLU A 171 -1.11 -17.00 -10.55
N ILE A 172 -1.21 -16.71 -9.24
CA ILE A 172 -0.47 -15.62 -8.58
C ILE A 172 1.05 -15.83 -8.69
N SER A 173 1.54 -17.05 -8.48
CA SER A 173 2.96 -17.39 -8.61
C SER A 173 3.43 -17.22 -10.05
N ALA A 174 2.64 -17.66 -11.03
CA ALA A 174 2.97 -17.51 -12.45
C ALA A 174 3.04 -16.03 -12.85
N MET A 175 2.08 -15.21 -12.40
CA MET A 175 2.10 -13.75 -12.61
C MET A 175 3.34 -13.11 -11.99
N THR A 176 3.70 -13.51 -10.76
CA THR A 176 4.87 -12.99 -10.05
C THR A 176 6.17 -13.34 -10.79
N ILE A 177 6.32 -14.59 -11.22
CA ILE A 177 7.50 -15.06 -11.97
C ILE A 177 7.60 -14.35 -13.33
N TRP A 178 6.48 -14.21 -14.05
CA TRP A 178 6.45 -13.49 -15.32
C TRP A 178 6.86 -12.03 -15.15
N ARG A 179 6.35 -11.35 -14.13
CA ARG A 179 6.74 -9.98 -13.79
C ARG A 179 8.23 -9.88 -13.49
N ASP A 180 8.77 -10.78 -12.67
CA ASP A 180 10.18 -10.71 -12.25
C ASP A 180 11.13 -11.00 -13.43
N SER A 181 10.69 -11.79 -14.43
CA SER A 181 11.48 -12.13 -15.62
C SER A 181 11.35 -11.14 -16.77
N TYR A 182 10.18 -10.52 -16.97
CA TYR A 182 9.92 -9.63 -18.11
C TYR A 182 9.74 -8.15 -17.72
N GLY A 183 9.38 -7.84 -16.48
CA GLY A 183 9.14 -6.46 -16.01
C GLY A 183 10.38 -5.71 -15.50
N ASN A 184 11.57 -6.30 -15.59
CA ASN A 184 12.83 -5.71 -15.14
C ASN A 184 13.79 -5.39 -16.32
N ARG A 185 13.26 -5.25 -17.54
CA ARG A 185 13.98 -4.80 -18.74
C ARG A 185 13.72 -3.34 -19.04
#